data_AF-M0EM41-F1
#
_entry.id   AF-M0EM41-F1
#
_cell.length_a   1.000
_cell.length_b   1.000
_cell.length_c   1.000
_cell.angle_alpha   90.00
_cell.angle_beta   90.00
_cell.angle_gamma   90.00
#
_symmetry.space_group_name_H-M   'P 1'
#
loop_
_entity.id
_entity.type
_entity.pdbx_description
1 polymer ?
#
loop_
_entity_poly.entity_id
_entity_poly.type
_entity_poly.pdbx_seq_one_letter_code
_entity_poly.pdbx_strand_id
1 'polypeptide(L)' 'REAADLAEAMAPDLVVPIHYDTFDLLEADGEAFAGDVASRSIPVAFDARSANQ' A
#
# COMPACT_ATOMS: atom_id res chain seq x y z
N ARG A 1 -7.14 -5.06 0.80
CA ARG A 1 -7.46 -6.27 0.01
C ARG A 1 -7.64 -5.95 -1.46
N GLU A 2 -8.69 -5.23 -1.88
CA GLU A 2 -8.92 -4.92 -3.31
C GLU A 2 -7.70 -4.32 -4.03
N ALA A 3 -6.98 -3.38 -3.39
CA ALA A 3 -5.78 -2.80 -3.95
C ALA A 3 -4.59 -3.78 -4.08
N ALA A 4 -4.44 -4.72 -3.13
CA ALA A 4 -3.38 -5.72 -3.19
C ALA A 4 -3.68 -6.81 -4.23
N ASP A 5 -4.96 -7.16 -4.39
CA ASP A 5 -5.45 -8.06 -5.44
C ASP A 5 -5.23 -7.45 -6.83
N LEU A 6 -5.45 -6.14 -6.96
CA LEU A 6 -5.10 -5.41 -8.18
C LEU A 6 -3.59 -5.42 -8.45
N ALA A 7 -2.76 -5.19 -7.43
CA ALA A 7 -1.32 -5.22 -7.58
C ALA A 7 -0.82 -6.60 -8.06
N GLU A 8 -1.36 -7.69 -7.51
CA GLU A 8 -1.05 -9.05 -7.96
C GLU A 8 -1.43 -9.28 -9.43
N ALA A 9 -2.63 -8.87 -9.83
CA ALA A 9 -3.10 -9.01 -11.20
C ALA A 9 -2.26 -8.21 -12.21
N MET A 10 -1.70 -7.07 -11.78
CA MET A 10 -0.87 -6.20 -12.62
C MET A 10 0.59 -6.66 -12.71
N ALA A 11 1.08 -7.44 -11.72
CA ALA A 11 2.47 -7.87 -11.58
C ALA A 11 3.50 -6.74 -11.82
N PRO A 12 3.40 -5.60 -11.11
CA PRO A 12 4.33 -4.49 -11.30
C PRO A 12 5.70 -4.79 -10.68
N ASP A 13 6.74 -4.13 -11.18
CA ASP A 13 8.08 -4.20 -10.59
C ASP A 13 8.19 -3.43 -9.25
N LEU A 14 7.26 -2.50 -8.99
CA LEU A 14 7.19 -1.73 -7.75
C LEU A 14 5.78 -1.19 -7.51
N VAL A 15 5.33 -1.27 -6.26
CA VAL A 15 4.13 -0.56 -5.77
C VAL A 15 4.55 0.60 -4.88
N VAL A 16 3.96 1.77 -5.14
CA VAL A 16 4.06 2.94 -4.26
C VAL A 16 2.64 3.34 -3.87
N PRO A 17 2.16 2.99 -2.67
CA PRO A 17 0.87 3.45 -2.20
C PRO A 17 0.86 4.97 -2.09
N ILE A 18 -0.20 5.59 -2.57
CA ILE A 18 -0.48 7.02 -2.48
C ILE A 18 -1.91 7.20 -1.98
N HIS A 19 -2.24 8.42 -1.54
CA HIS A 19 -3.62 8.79 -1.22
C HIS A 19 -4.25 7.99 -0.05
N TYR A 20 -3.41 7.53 0.88
CA TYR A 20 -3.81 7.05 2.21
C TYR A 20 -3.65 8.18 3.23
N ASP A 21 -4.48 8.20 4.27
CA ASP A 21 -4.39 9.11 5.43
C ASP A 21 -4.34 10.62 5.08
N THR A 22 -4.77 11.00 3.87
CA THR A 22 -4.79 12.40 3.44
C THR A 22 -5.94 13.21 4.07
N PHE A 23 -6.96 12.53 4.61
CA PHE A 23 -8.02 13.07 5.45
C PHE A 23 -8.74 11.93 6.19
N ASP A 24 -9.47 12.25 7.27
CA ASP A 24 -10.06 11.26 8.20
C ASP A 24 -10.88 10.13 7.55
N LEU A 25 -11.58 10.41 6.44
CA LEU A 25 -12.38 9.41 5.73
C LEU A 25 -11.56 8.44 4.87
N LEU A 26 -10.26 8.68 4.73
CA LEU A 26 -9.29 7.84 4.03
C LEU A 26 -8.25 7.23 4.98
N GLU A 27 -8.56 7.16 6.28
CA GLU A 27 -7.77 6.39 7.22
C GLU A 27 -7.62 4.95 6.73
N ALA A 28 -6.39 4.51 6.52
CA ALA A 28 -6.08 3.19 6.00
C ALA A 28 -4.85 2.60 6.68
N ASP A 29 -4.88 1.29 6.91
CA ASP A 29 -3.72 0.58 7.43
C ASP A 29 -2.69 0.35 6.31
N GLY A 30 -1.80 1.34 6.13
CA GLY A 30 -0.74 1.31 5.12
C GLY A 30 0.30 0.22 5.38
N GLU A 31 0.58 -0.12 6.65
CA GLU A 31 1.50 -1.20 7.01
C GLU A 31 0.93 -2.56 6.64
N ALA A 32 -0.34 -2.81 6.94
CA ALA A 32 -1.02 -4.04 6.55
C ALA A 32 -1.08 -4.18 5.01
N PHE A 33 -1.33 -3.09 4.28
CA PHE A 33 -1.27 -3.11 2.82
C PHE A 33 0.12 -3.46 2.29
N ALA A 34 1.17 -2.81 2.81
CA ALA A 34 2.54 -3.07 2.41
C ALA A 34 2.95 -4.53 2.68
N GLY A 35 2.54 -5.08 3.83
CA GLY A 35 2.76 -6.49 4.17
C GLY A 35 2.06 -7.46 3.21
N ASP A 36 0.81 -7.18 2.84
CA ASP A 36 0.04 -8.00 1.88
C ASP A 36 0.74 -8.02 0.50
N VAL A 37 1.09 -6.85 -0.04
CA VAL A 37 1.80 -6.74 -1.34
C VAL A 37 3.15 -7.46 -1.31
N ALA A 38 3.94 -7.27 -0.24
CA ALA A 38 5.23 -7.92 -0.09
C ALA A 38 5.11 -9.45 0.01
N SER A 39 4.05 -9.96 0.66
CA SER A 39 3.80 -11.41 0.77
C SER A 39 3.55 -12.08 -0.58
N ARG A 40 3.12 -11.31 -1.58
CA ARG A 40 2.91 -11.73 -2.98
C ARG A 40 4.16 -11.61 -3.84
N SER A 41 5.32 -11.38 -3.21
CA SER A 41 6.63 -11.19 -3.86
C SER A 41 6.72 -9.95 -4.77
N ILE A 42 5.90 -8.93 -4.49
CA ILE A 42 5.92 -7.65 -5.22
C ILE A 42 6.65 -6.61 -4.34
N PRO A 43 7.69 -5.94 -4.85
CA PRO A 43 8.35 -4.87 -4.11
C PRO A 43 7.39 -3.71 -3.80
N VAL A 44 7.45 -3.20 -2.58
CA VAL A 44 6.66 -2.05 -2.13
C VAL A 44 7.57 -1.02 -1.48
N ALA A 45 7.45 0.24 -1.89
CA ALA A 45 8.08 1.37 -1.23
C ALA A 45 7.02 2.09 -0.39
N PHE A 46 7.08 1.89 0.92
CA PHE A 46 6.15 2.47 1.88
C PHE A 46 6.90 3.36 2.86
N ASP A 47 6.40 4.59 3.09
CA ASP A 47 6.93 5.50 4.10
C ASP A 47 5.97 5.61 5.29
N ALA A 48 6.24 4.82 6.33
CA ALA A 48 5.44 4.79 7.54
C ALA A 48 5.42 6.13 8.32
N ARG A 49 6.30 7.09 8.02
CA ARG A 49 6.33 8.41 8.67
C ARG A 49 5.42 9.45 8.03
N SER A 50 4.92 9.22 6.82
CA SER A 50 4.08 10.19 6.09
C SER A 50 2.59 10.08 6.44
N ALA A 51 2.14 8.97 7.05
CA ALA A 51 0.75 8.73 7.43
C ALA A 51 0.18 9.69 8.50
N ASN A 52 1.04 10.39 9.25
CA ASN A 52 0.64 11.13 10.46
C ASN A 52 1.31 12.51 10.60
N GLN A 53 1.65 13.18 9.49
CA GLN A 53 2.18 14.57 9.52
C GLN A 53 1.26 15.56 8.83
#